data_AF-A0A5B8JGM1-F1
#
_entry.id   AF-A0A5B8JGM1-F1
#
_cell.length_a   1.000
_cell.length_b   1.000
_cell.length_c   1.000
_cell.angle_alpha   90.00
_cell.angle_beta   90.00
_cell.angle_gamma   90.00
#
_symmetry.space_group_name_H-M   'P 1'
#
loop_
_entity.id
_entity.type
_entity.pdbx_description
1 polymer ?
#
loop_
_entity_poly.entity_id
_entity_poly.type
_entity_poly.pdbx_seq_one_letter_code
_entity_poly.pdbx_strand_id
1 'polypeptide(L)'
;MAEIEVPGTEVEQMGQLLGRVMELIDTRSAGFDAVAVGPPLAAAGAAFDEAWDDGRFQLKRECKGLKEGCEAIVKGFADADREMAASLKDDGGTPDGGGRR
;
A
#
# COMPACT_ATOMS: atom_id res chain seq x y z
N MET A 1 -24.55 0.16 -18.10
CA MET A 1 -23.31 0.68 -17.49
C MET A 1 -23.01 -0.26 -16.34
N ALA A 2 -21.84 -0.92 -16.33
CA ALA A 2 -21.45 -1.70 -15.17
C ALA A 2 -21.11 -0.71 -14.06
N GLU A 3 -21.83 -0.81 -12.93
CA GLU A 3 -21.52 -0.05 -11.73
C GLU A 3 -20.17 -0.57 -11.21
N ILE A 4 -19.14 0.26 -11.29
CA ILE A 4 -17.82 -0.07 -10.76
C ILE A 4 -17.88 0.24 -9.26
N GLU A 5 -18.23 -0.77 -8.47
CA GLU A 5 -18.13 -0.71 -7.02
C GLU A 5 -16.69 -1.03 -6.62
N VAL A 6 -15.94 -0.01 -6.20
CA VAL A 6 -14.59 -0.22 -5.66
C VAL A 6 -14.67 -0.37 -4.15
N PRO A 7 -14.17 -1.47 -3.59
CA PRO A 7 -14.17 -1.72 -2.15
C PRO A 7 -13.09 -0.87 -1.47
N GLY A 8 -13.32 0.44 -1.37
CA GLY A 8 -12.34 1.43 -0.93
C GLY A 8 -11.78 1.13 0.47
N THR A 9 -12.65 0.70 1.39
CA THR A 9 -12.26 0.32 2.76
C THR A 9 -11.32 -0.89 2.77
N GLU A 10 -11.59 -1.89 1.93
CA GLU A 10 -10.77 -3.09 1.81
C GLU A 10 -9.42 -2.77 1.17
N VAL A 11 -9.38 -1.87 0.18
CA VAL A 11 -8.13 -1.41 -0.45
C VAL A 11 -7.27 -0.63 0.55
N GLU A 12 -7.88 0.25 1.36
CA GLU A 12 -7.19 0.95 2.44
C GLU A 12 -6.64 -0.05 3.49
N GLN A 13 -7.47 -1.01 3.91
CA GLN A 13 -7.07 -2.03 4.87
C GLN A 13 -5.90 -2.87 4.34
N MET A 14 -5.93 -3.23 3.05
CA MET A 14 -4.84 -3.95 2.40
C MET A 14 -3.53 -3.14 2.44
N GLY A 15 -3.59 -1.84 2.13
CA GLY A 15 -2.42 -0.96 2.22
C GLY A 15 -1.83 -0.88 3.64
N GLN A 16 -2.68 -0.85 4.67
CA GLN A 16 -2.25 -0.87 6.07
C GLN A 16 -1.59 -2.20 6.45
N LEU A 17 -2.18 -3.32 6.05
CA LEU A 17 -1.64 -4.66 6.33
C LEU A 17 -0.28 -4.87 5.65
N LEU A 18 -0.12 -4.41 4.40
CA LEU A 18 1.17 -4.43 3.70
C LEU A 18 2.22 -3.56 4.41
N GLY A 19 1.81 -2.39 4.92
CA GLY A 19 2.64 -1.55 5.79
C GLY A 19 3.15 -2.32 7.01
N ARG A 20 2.24 -3.01 7.70
CA ARG A 20 2.56 -3.80 8.89
C ARG A 20 3.51 -4.95 8.59
N VAL A 21 3.38 -5.62 7.45
CA VAL A 21 4.34 -6.67 7.02
C VAL A 21 5.75 -6.09 6.89
N MET A 22 5.90 -4.91 6.26
CA MET A 22 7.20 -4.25 6.11
C MET A 22 7.82 -3.83 7.44
N GLU A 23 7.00 -3.44 8.41
CA GLU A 23 7.47 -3.08 9.77
C GLU A 23 7.90 -4.31 10.58
N LEU A 24 7.17 -5.42 10.43
CA LEU A 24 7.40 -6.63 11.23
C LEU A 24 8.49 -7.56 10.66
N ILE A 25 8.75 -7.50 9.35
CA ILE A 25 9.74 -8.38 8.72
C ILE A 25 11.19 -8.05 9.09
N ASP A 26 11.44 -6.85 9.62
CA ASP A 26 12.70 -6.50 10.25
C ASP A 26 12.81 -7.16 11.64
N THR A 27 12.81 -8.49 11.68
CA THR A 27 13.06 -9.25 12.90
C THR A 27 14.53 -9.13 13.28
N ARG A 28 14.78 -9.04 14.59
CA ARG A 28 16.12 -9.08 15.20
C ARG A 28 16.87 -10.31 14.69
N SER A 29 18.19 -10.20 14.47
CA SER A 29 19.01 -11.36 14.13
C SER A 29 18.81 -12.46 15.18
N ALA A 30 18.82 -13.73 14.77
CA ALA A 30 18.55 -14.87 15.64
C ALA A 30 19.62 -15.07 16.75
N GLY A 31 20.61 -14.17 16.86
CA GLY A 31 21.72 -14.29 17.80
C GLY A 31 22.63 -15.48 17.49
N PHE A 32 22.56 -16.01 16.27
CA PHE A 32 23.36 -17.14 15.83
C PHE A 32 24.81 -16.72 15.66
N ASP A 33 25.72 -17.34 16.41
CA ASP A 33 27.16 -17.21 16.21
C ASP A 33 27.66 -18.41 15.40
N ALA A 34 27.93 -18.17 14.12
CA ALA A 34 28.45 -19.19 13.21
C ALA A 34 29.79 -19.78 13.66
N VAL A 35 30.58 -19.07 14.46
CA VAL A 35 31.86 -19.56 15.00
C VAL A 35 31.63 -20.61 16.09
N ALA A 36 30.52 -20.53 16.83
CA ALA A 36 30.20 -21.44 17.94
C ALA A 36 29.80 -22.85 17.49
N VAL A 37 29.31 -23.02 16.27
CA VAL A 37 28.80 -24.31 15.74
C VAL A 37 29.80 -25.09 14.88
N GLY A 38 30.85 -24.43 14.38
CA GLY A 38 31.87 -25.03 13.52
C GLY A 38 31.43 -25.31 12.06
N PRO A 39 32.37 -25.71 11.17
CA PRO A 39 32.04 -26.11 9.78
C PRO A 39 31.39 -27.50 9.82
N PRO A 40 30.31 -27.83 9.06
CA PRO A 40 29.61 -27.18 7.94
C PRO A 40 28.40 -26.30 8.32
N LEU A 41 27.98 -26.30 9.58
CA LEU A 41 26.84 -25.52 10.07
C LEU A 41 27.06 -24.01 9.93
N ALA A 42 28.29 -23.54 10.13
CA ALA A 42 28.67 -22.15 9.89
C ALA A 42 28.41 -21.70 8.44
N ALA A 43 28.74 -22.54 7.46
CA ALA A 43 28.54 -22.24 6.04
C ALA A 43 27.04 -22.26 5.67
N ALA A 44 26.28 -23.22 6.21
CA ALA A 44 24.84 -23.27 6.02
C ALA A 44 24.13 -22.05 6.65
N GLY A 45 24.57 -21.62 7.83
CA GLY A 45 24.06 -20.41 8.48
C GLY A 45 24.34 -19.14 7.67
N ALA A 46 25.56 -18.97 7.17
CA ALA A 46 25.91 -17.82 6.34
C ALA A 46 25.08 -17.77 5.04
N ALA A 47 24.90 -18.91 4.36
CA ALA A 47 24.07 -18.99 3.17
C ALA A 47 22.59 -18.71 3.47
N PHE A 48 22.09 -19.15 4.63
CA PHE A 48 20.74 -18.83 5.08
C PHE A 48 20.57 -17.34 5.36
N ASP A 49 21.51 -16.72 6.09
CA ASP A 49 21.45 -15.30 6.42
C ASP A 49 21.46 -14.41 5.16
N GLU A 50 22.31 -14.73 4.18
CA GLU A 50 22.35 -14.04 2.90
C GLU A 50 21.01 -14.17 2.13
N ALA A 51 20.48 -15.38 2.00
CA ALA A 51 19.21 -15.62 1.32
C ALA A 51 18.03 -14.98 2.05
N TRP A 52 18.07 -14.97 3.39
CA TRP A 52 17.07 -14.32 4.22
C TRP A 52 17.10 -12.80 4.05
N ASP A 53 18.29 -12.20 4.05
CA ASP A 53 18.47 -10.75 3.85
C ASP A 53 17.95 -10.29 2.47
N ASP A 54 18.31 -11.01 1.41
CA ASP A 54 17.81 -10.71 0.06
C ASP A 54 16.29 -10.90 -0.03
N GLY A 55 15.77 -12.01 0.49
CA GLY A 55 14.32 -12.28 0.51
C GLY A 55 13.52 -11.20 1.26
N ARG A 56 14.03 -10.74 2.41
CA ARG A 56 13.42 -9.63 3.17
C ARG A 56 13.44 -8.34 2.38
N PHE A 57 14.56 -8.02 1.74
CA PHE A 57 14.68 -6.81 0.93
C PHE A 57 13.67 -6.82 -0.24
N GLN A 58 13.57 -7.94 -0.95
CA GLN A 58 12.63 -8.11 -2.05
C GLN A 58 11.18 -8.00 -1.58
N LEU A 59 10.81 -8.69 -0.49
CA LEU A 59 9.45 -8.63 0.04
C LEU A 59 9.06 -7.20 0.44
N LYS A 60 9.95 -6.45 1.10
CA LYS A 60 9.70 -5.05 1.44
C LYS A 60 9.48 -4.20 0.20
N ARG A 61 10.27 -4.40 -0.85
CA ARG A 61 10.12 -3.67 -2.11
C ARG A 61 8.77 -3.92 -2.76
N GLU A 62 8.33 -5.18 -2.79
CA GLU A 62 7.04 -5.57 -3.37
C GLU A 62 5.86 -5.06 -2.53
N CYS A 63 5.90 -5.22 -1.22
CA CYS A 63 4.88 -4.68 -0.32
C CYS A 63 4.77 -3.16 -0.44
N LYS A 64 5.88 -2.45 -0.60
CA LYS A 64 5.89 -1.01 -0.84
C LYS A 64 5.16 -0.66 -2.14
N GLY A 65 5.51 -1.30 -3.24
CA GLY A 65 4.86 -1.06 -4.53
C GLY A 65 3.35 -1.34 -4.50
N LEU A 66 2.94 -2.43 -3.84
CA LEU A 66 1.52 -2.75 -3.66
C LEU A 66 0.79 -1.73 -2.78
N LYS A 67 1.41 -1.29 -1.68
CA LYS A 67 0.86 -0.25 -0.81
C LYS A 67 0.67 1.07 -1.55
N GLU A 68 1.67 1.52 -2.30
CA GLU A 68 1.58 2.73 -3.13
C GLU A 68 0.47 2.61 -4.19
N GLY A 69 0.27 1.42 -4.77
CA GLY A 69 -0.86 1.14 -5.65
C GLY A 69 -2.22 1.26 -4.96
N CYS A 70 -2.34 0.76 -3.72
CA CYS A 70 -3.57 0.91 -2.92
C CYS A 70 -3.87 2.39 -2.65
N GLU A 71 -2.87 3.16 -2.24
CA GLU A 71 -2.99 4.59 -1.98
C GLU A 71 -3.38 5.37 -3.24
N ALA A 72 -2.82 5.01 -4.40
CA ALA A 72 -3.15 5.62 -5.68
C ALA A 72 -4.61 5.35 -6.09
N ILE A 73 -5.12 4.14 -5.88
CA ILE A 73 -6.52 3.79 -6.15
C ILE A 73 -7.44 4.63 -5.26
N VAL A 74 -7.24 4.60 -3.95
CA VAL A 74 -8.06 5.35 -2.98
C VAL A 74 -8.08 6.84 -3.31
N LYS A 75 -6.90 7.40 -3.60
CA LYS A 75 -6.77 8.80 -4.00
C LYS A 75 -7.53 9.11 -5.29
N GLY A 76 -7.40 8.25 -6.31
CA GLY A 76 -8.05 8.44 -7.61
C GLY A 76 -9.58 8.51 -7.48
N PHE A 77 -10.18 7.63 -6.68
CA PHE A 77 -11.63 7.66 -6.43
C PHE A 77 -12.04 8.89 -5.60
N ALA A 78 -11.28 9.22 -4.54
CA ALA A 78 -11.57 10.40 -3.73
C ALA A 78 -11.48 11.72 -4.52
N ASP A 79 -10.53 11.82 -5.46
CA ASP A 79 -10.39 12.98 -6.32
C ASP A 79 -11.54 13.04 -7.36
N ALA A 80 -11.91 11.90 -7.97
CA ALA A 80 -13.07 11.83 -8.87
C ALA A 80 -14.40 12.22 -8.19
N ASP A 81 -14.63 11.75 -6.97
CA ASP A 81 -15.80 12.14 -6.17
C ASP A 81 -15.81 13.64 -5.88
N ARG A 82 -14.63 14.22 -5.57
CA ARG A 82 -14.49 15.64 -5.29
C ARG A 82 -14.74 16.49 -6.53
N GLU A 83 -14.28 16.05 -7.70
CA GLU A 83 -14.55 16.68 -9.00
C GLU A 83 -16.04 16.64 -9.34
N MET A 84 -16.69 15.49 -9.22
CA MET A 84 -18.14 15.36 -9.46
C MET A 84 -18.95 16.25 -8.50
N ALA A 85 -18.59 16.26 -7.21
CA ALA A 85 -19.24 17.13 -6.23
C ALA A 85 -19.03 18.62 -6.50
N ALA A 86 -17.90 19.01 -7.10
CA ALA A 86 -17.65 20.38 -7.52
C ALA A 86 -18.51 20.76 -8.74
N SER A 87 -18.60 19.89 -9.75
CA SER A 87 -19.44 20.11 -10.93
C SER A 87 -20.93 20.28 -10.58
N LEU A 88 -21.43 19.51 -9.61
CA LEU A 88 -22.82 19.64 -9.14
C LEU A 88 -23.11 20.96 -8.42
N LYS A 89 -22.10 21.60 -7.81
CA LYS A 89 -22.26 22.90 -7.14
C LYS A 89 -22.25 24.07 -8.11
N ASP A 90 -21.57 23.94 -9.25
CA ASP A 90 -21.48 24.98 -10.27
C ASP A 90 -22.79 25.06 -11.10
N ASP A 91 -23.43 23.92 -11.37
CA ASP A 91 -24.73 23.85 -12.06
C ASP A 91 -25.94 24.25 -11.17
N GLY A 92 -25.75 24.38 -9.85
CA GLY A 92 -26.81 24.78 -8.89
C GLY A 92 -27.04 26.30 -8.77
N GLY A 93 -26.28 27.12 -9.50
CA GLY A 93 -26.24 28.57 -9.37
C GLY A 93 -26.92 29.34 -10.50
N THR A 94 -28.19 29.09 -10.82
CA THR A 94 -28.99 30.06 -11.59
C THR A 94 -30.37 30.24 -10.95
N PRO A 95 -30.62 31.33 -10.21
CA PRO A 95 -31.97 31.84 -10.07
C PRO A 95 -32.35 32.46 -11.42
N ASP A 96 -33.19 31.73 -12.15
CA ASP A 96 -34.04 32.28 -13.19
C ASP A 96 -34.82 33.47 -12.62
N GLY A 97 -34.54 34.65 -13.16
CA GLY A 97 -35.11 35.92 -12.75
C GLY A 97 -35.36 36.84 -13.94
N GLY A 98 -35.73 36.26 -15.10
CA GLY A 98 -36.22 37.01 -16.26
C GLY A 98 -37.67 37.46 -16.06
N GLY A 99 -37.89 38.54 -15.30
CA GLY A 99 -39.19 39.22 -15.21
C GLY A 99 -39.27 40.44 -16.13
N ARG A 100 -39.89 40.28 -17.31
CA ARG A 100 -40.28 41.38 -18.21
C ARG A 100 -41.34 42.27 -17.55
N ARG A 101 -41.13 43.58 -17.50
CA ARG A 101 -42.02 44.70 -17.92
C ARG A 101 -41.60 46.01 -17.30
#